data_AF-A0A7M2WT48-F1
#
_entry.id   AF-A0A7M2WT48-F1
#
_cell.length_a   1.000
_cell.length_b   1.000
_cell.length_c   1.000
_cell.angle_alpha   90.00
_cell.angle_beta   90.00
_cell.angle_gamma   90.00
#
_symmetry.space_group_name_H-M   'P 1'
#
loop_
_entity.id
_entity.type
_entity.pdbx_description
1 polymer ?
#
loop_
_entity_poly.entity_id
_entity_poly.type
_entity_poly.pdbx_seq_one_letter_code
_entity_poly.pdbx_strand_id
1 'polypeptide(L)'
;MIDPSHHDQACEALHRAIVHVRFMALNNADHVDIADALDWIELLPTLIASPDDKTSKFREALAELADRVPECRSALTIFDHATAKV
;
A
#
# COMPACT_ATOMS: atom_id res chain seq x y z
N MET A 1 -13.28 0.63 6.74
CA MET A 1 -13.86 0.78 5.41
C MET A 1 -13.16 1.97 4.85
N ILE A 2 -12.58 1.84 3.68
CA ILE A 2 -12.07 3.01 2.98
C ILE A 2 -13.28 3.78 2.45
N ASP A 3 -13.19 5.11 2.42
CA ASP A 3 -14.16 5.95 1.74
C ASP A 3 -14.45 5.36 0.35
N PRO A 4 -15.73 5.15 -0.04
CA PRO A 4 -16.07 4.53 -1.31
C PRO A 4 -15.41 5.18 -2.53
N SER A 5 -15.11 6.47 -2.48
CA SER A 5 -14.41 7.20 -3.55
C SER A 5 -12.93 6.81 -3.70
N HIS A 6 -12.34 6.19 -2.68
CA HIS A 6 -10.94 5.76 -2.63
C HIS A 6 -10.78 4.24 -2.62
N HIS A 7 -11.89 3.47 -2.63
CA HIS A 7 -11.83 2.01 -2.47
C HIS A 7 -11.04 1.33 -3.60
N ASP A 8 -11.28 1.73 -4.86
CA ASP A 8 -10.56 1.17 -6.01
C ASP A 8 -9.07 1.51 -5.95
N GLN A 9 -8.72 2.73 -5.53
CA GLN A 9 -7.34 3.16 -5.35
C GLN A 9 -6.68 2.44 -4.18
N ALA A 10 -7.40 2.11 -3.11
CA ALA A 10 -6.88 1.30 -2.01
C ALA A 10 -6.51 -0.11 -2.49
N CYS A 11 -7.39 -0.74 -3.26
CA CYS A 11 -7.13 -2.05 -3.87
C CYS A 11 -5.95 -2.00 -4.85
N GLU A 12 -5.88 -0.97 -5.70
CA GLU A 12 -4.76 -0.81 -6.64
C GLU A 12 -3.43 -0.56 -5.91
N ALA A 13 -3.43 0.32 -4.89
CA ALA A 13 -2.25 0.59 -4.09
C ALA A 13 -1.73 -0.66 -3.37
N LEU A 14 -2.63 -1.45 -2.77
CA LEU A 14 -2.29 -2.74 -2.17
C LEU A 14 -1.68 -3.70 -3.20
N HIS A 15 -2.32 -3.82 -4.38
CA HIS A 15 -1.78 -4.66 -5.44
C HIS A 15 -0.38 -4.23 -5.88
N ARG A 16 -0.15 -2.91 -6.03
CA ARG A 16 1.16 -2.37 -6.43
C ARG A 16 2.22 -2.62 -5.37
N ALA A 17 1.89 -2.47 -4.08
CA ALA A 17 2.82 -2.78 -2.99
C ALA A 17 3.28 -4.25 -3.07
N ILE A 18 2.35 -5.18 -3.28
CA ILE A 18 2.67 -6.62 -3.45
C ILE A 18 3.57 -6.84 -4.68
N VAL A 19 3.27 -6.21 -5.81
CA VAL A 19 4.09 -6.32 -7.03
C VAL A 19 5.51 -5.81 -6.81
N HIS A 20 5.69 -4.72 -6.07
CA HIS A 20 7.02 -4.18 -5.76
C HIS A 20 7.83 -5.12 -4.87
N VAL A 21 7.21 -5.72 -3.85
CA VAL A 21 7.89 -6.71 -3.02
C VAL A 21 8.29 -7.96 -3.84
N ARG A 22 7.44 -8.39 -4.79
CA ARG A 22 7.83 -9.45 -5.73
C ARG A 22 9.02 -9.05 -6.60
N PHE A 23 9.09 -7.79 -7.02
CA PHE A 23 10.23 -7.27 -7.76
C PHE A 23 11.50 -7.20 -6.92
N MET A 24 11.41 -6.84 -5.64
CA MET A 24 12.54 -6.90 -4.69
C MET A 24 13.11 -8.32 -4.63
N ALA A 25 12.24 -9.33 -4.49
CA ALA A 25 12.66 -10.73 -4.48
C ALA A 25 13.36 -11.15 -5.79
N LEU A 26 12.87 -10.70 -6.96
CA LEU A 26 13.51 -10.98 -8.25
C LEU A 26 14.89 -10.32 -8.39
N ASN A 27 15.13 -9.19 -7.72
CA ASN A 27 16.41 -8.48 -7.77
C ASN A 27 17.38 -8.91 -6.65
N ASN A 28 17.09 -10.00 -5.93
CA ASN A 28 17.91 -10.50 -4.82
C ASN A 28 18.08 -9.46 -3.70
N ALA A 29 17.04 -8.67 -3.41
CA ALA A 29 17.01 -7.88 -2.18
C ALA A 29 17.16 -8.80 -0.95
N ASP A 30 17.61 -8.23 0.17
CA ASP A 30 17.78 -8.99 1.40
C ASP A 30 16.45 -9.58 1.88
N HIS A 31 16.48 -10.81 2.40
CA HIS A 31 15.28 -11.50 2.86
C HIS A 31 14.62 -10.80 4.05
N VAL A 32 15.39 -10.11 4.88
CA VAL A 32 14.88 -9.30 6.00
C VAL A 32 14.10 -8.10 5.47
N ASP A 33 14.63 -7.38 4.48
CA ASP A 33 13.93 -6.23 3.88
C ASP A 33 12.62 -6.65 3.20
N ILE A 34 12.60 -7.82 2.55
CA ILE A 34 11.39 -8.39 1.94
C ILE A 34 10.37 -8.77 3.02
N ALA A 35 10.80 -9.42 4.10
CA ALA A 35 9.93 -9.82 5.20
C ALA A 35 9.32 -8.59 5.89
N ASP A 36 10.13 -7.59 6.21
CA ASP A 36 9.68 -6.33 6.80
C ASP A 36 8.64 -5.65 5.88
N ALA A 37 8.86 -5.61 4.57
CA ALA A 37 7.91 -5.04 3.62
C ALA A 37 6.57 -5.80 3.61
N LEU A 38 6.60 -7.14 3.70
CA LEU A 38 5.39 -7.97 3.75
C LEU A 38 4.60 -7.74 5.04
N ASP A 39 5.26 -7.67 6.20
CA ASP A 39 4.60 -7.41 7.49
C ASP A 39 3.78 -6.11 7.45
N TRP A 40 4.30 -5.06 6.81
CA TRP A 40 3.57 -3.81 6.61
C TRP A 40 2.39 -3.95 5.65
N ILE A 41 2.58 -4.69 4.55
CA ILE A 41 1.53 -4.90 3.55
C ILE A 41 0.37 -5.72 4.13
N GLU A 42 0.65 -6.69 5.01
CA GLU A 42 -0.37 -7.53 5.66
C GLU A 42 -1.39 -6.73 6.49
N LEU A 43 -1.02 -5.53 6.97
CA LEU A 43 -1.92 -4.66 7.70
C LEU A 43 -2.97 -4.00 6.80
N LEU A 44 -2.63 -3.70 5.53
CA LEU A 44 -3.45 -2.91 4.63
C LEU A 44 -4.84 -3.54 4.33
N PRO A 45 -4.98 -4.86 4.04
CA PRO A 45 -6.29 -5.49 3.87
C PRO A 45 -7.22 -5.32 5.06
N THR A 46 -6.69 -5.33 6.29
CA THR A 46 -7.50 -5.20 7.51
C THR A 46 -8.14 -3.81 7.62
N LEU A 47 -7.44 -2.78 7.15
CA LEU A 47 -7.94 -1.41 7.11
C LEU A 47 -9.04 -1.24 6.06
N ILE A 48 -8.89 -1.91 4.90
CA ILE A 48 -9.93 -1.95 3.85
C ILE A 48 -11.20 -2.60 4.37
N ALA A 49 -11.08 -3.78 4.96
CA ALA A 49 -12.20 -4.59 5.44
C ALA A 49 -12.85 -4.07 6.74
N SER A 50 -12.23 -3.10 7.42
CA SER A 50 -12.76 -2.53 8.67
C SER A 50 -14.19 -1.99 8.48
N PRO A 51 -15.06 -1.96 9.51
CA PRO A 51 -16.36 -1.30 9.41
C PRO A 51 -16.28 0.25 9.53
N ASP A 52 -15.29 0.80 10.22
CA ASP A 52 -15.16 2.25 10.40
C ASP A 52 -14.35 2.90 9.29
N ASP A 53 -14.52 4.19 9.01
CA ASP A 53 -13.64 4.90 8.07
C ASP A 53 -12.16 4.81 8.52
N LYS A 54 -11.32 4.19 7.69
CA LYS A 54 -9.86 4.06 7.90
C LYS A 54 -9.05 4.71 6.80
N THR A 55 -9.64 5.57 5.96
CA THR A 55 -8.99 6.18 4.80
C THR A 55 -7.67 6.86 5.16
N SER A 56 -7.67 7.72 6.18
CA SER A 56 -6.44 8.39 6.66
C SER A 56 -5.39 7.40 7.17
N LYS A 57 -5.82 6.39 7.95
CA LYS A 57 -4.90 5.36 8.48
C LYS A 57 -4.30 4.50 7.39
N PHE A 58 -5.06 4.20 6.33
CA PHE A 58 -4.57 3.46 5.18
C PHE A 58 -3.50 4.27 4.42
N ARG A 59 -3.74 5.57 4.24
CA ARG A 59 -2.75 6.49 3.67
C ARG A 59 -1.49 6.58 4.51
N GLU A 60 -1.63 6.73 5.83
CA GLU A 60 -0.51 6.78 6.78
C GLU A 60 0.32 5.49 6.71
N ALA A 61 -0.33 4.31 6.72
CA ALA A 61 0.36 3.03 6.58
C ALA A 61 1.11 2.91 5.25
N LEU A 62 0.53 3.39 4.14
CA LEU A 62 1.23 3.44 2.84
C LEU A 62 2.41 4.41 2.84
N ALA A 63 2.30 5.55 3.52
CA ALA A 63 3.39 6.51 3.64
C ALA A 63 4.55 5.94 4.46
N GLU A 64 4.26 5.31 5.59
CA GLU A 64 5.27 4.61 6.41
C GLU A 64 5.94 3.46 5.63
N LEU A 65 5.16 2.68 4.88
CA LEU A 65 5.69 1.65 3.99
C LEU A 65 6.61 2.26 2.92
N ALA A 66 6.21 3.37 2.27
CA ALA A 66 6.99 4.02 1.24
C ALA A 66 8.28 4.68 1.75
N ASP A 67 8.32 5.09 3.02
CA ASP A 67 9.52 5.64 3.65
C ASP A 67 10.53 4.54 4.01
N ARG A 68 10.04 3.35 4.40
CA ARG A 68 10.88 2.19 4.71
C ARG A 68 11.33 1.43 3.46
N VAL A 69 10.43 1.31 2.49
CA VAL A 69 10.60 0.55 1.25
C VAL A 69 10.35 1.51 0.08
N PRO A 70 11.37 2.25 -0.38
CA PRO A 70 11.22 3.30 -1.39
C PRO A 70 10.55 2.85 -2.69
N GLU A 71 10.69 1.57 -3.06
CA GLU A 71 10.05 0.93 -4.21
C GLU A 71 8.51 1.00 -4.12
N CYS A 72 7.96 0.98 -2.90
CA CYS A 72 6.53 1.07 -2.66
C CYS A 72 5.95 2.48 -2.79
N ARG A 73 6.77 3.51 -3.04
CA ARG A 73 6.30 4.92 -3.17
C ARG A 73 5.20 5.10 -4.21
N SER A 74 5.24 4.32 -5.29
CA SER A 74 4.17 4.37 -6.31
C SER A 74 2.80 3.91 -5.79
N ALA A 75 2.74 3.04 -4.78
CA ALA A 75 1.49 2.63 -4.14
C ALA A 75 0.83 3.82 -3.42
N LEU A 76 1.62 4.62 -2.69
CA LEU A 76 1.14 5.86 -2.06
C LEU A 76 0.64 6.87 -3.12
N THR A 77 1.40 7.06 -4.20
CA THR A 77 1.01 7.99 -5.27
C THR A 77 -0.35 7.62 -5.88
N ILE A 78 -0.61 6.34 -6.13
CA ILE A 78 -1.90 5.89 -6.68
C ILE A 78 -3.04 6.19 -5.73
N PHE A 79 -2.82 5.93 -4.45
CA PHE A 79 -3.81 6.20 -3.43
C PHE A 79 -4.16 7.70 -3.37
N ASP A 80 -3.13 8.56 -3.40
CA ASP A 80 -3.28 10.01 -3.36
C ASP A 80 -3.90 10.61 -4.65
N HIS A 81 -3.84 9.89 -5.77
CA HIS A 81 -4.38 10.33 -7.06
C HIS A 81 -5.90 10.12 -7.23
N ALA A 82 -6.64 9.77 -6.17
CA ALA A 82 -8.08 9.51 -6.22
C ALA A 82 -8.98 10.70 -6.66
N THR A 83 -8.41 11.88 -6.95
CA THR A 83 -9.17 13.12 -7.22
C THR A 83 -9.21 13.59 -8.68
N ALA A 84 -8.98 12.75 -9.68
CA ALA A 84 -9.20 13.16 -11.08
C ALA A 84 -9.89 12.08 -11.91
N LYS A 85 -11.22 11.97 -11.75
CA LYS A 85 -12.06 11.48 -12.85
C LYS A 85 -12.07 12.57 -13.93
N VAL A 86 -11.40 12.30 -15.06
CA VAL A 86 -11.70 12.98 -16.34
C VAL A 86 -13.03 12.44 -16.85
#